data_AF-A0A1E7G854-F1
#
_entry.id   AF-A0A1E7G854-F1
#
_cell.length_a   1.000
_cell.length_b   1.000
_cell.length_c   1.000
_cell.angle_alpha   90.00
_cell.angle_beta   90.00
_cell.angle_gamma   90.00
#
_symmetry.space_group_name_H-M   'P 1'
#
loop_
_entity.id
_entity.type
_entity.pdbx_description
1 polymer ?
#
loop_
_entity_poly.entity_id
_entity_poly.type
_entity_poly.pdbx_seq_one_letter_code
_entity_poly.pdbx_strand_id
1 'polypeptide(L)'
;MKKITLQDNRLHFTIILILIFFLSTILTSIASSKTVVSISPEKQLVERNQSFTVNISIEPDAPISGAQFDFIFNKSLANIKSVQEGNMLSQNGAKTYFSNGTVDSSTGLIKHIYSSVLGNSSVSSPGILATINMTAGSSTGVAKLNLSNVVISGSGSNPV
;
A
#
# COMPACT_ATOMS: atom_id res chain seq x y z
N MET A 1 -15.21 -62.35 -35.37
CA MET A 1 -14.00 -61.52 -35.57
C MET A 1 -14.44 -60.05 -35.55
N LYS A 2 -14.26 -59.36 -34.42
CA LYS A 2 -14.79 -58.00 -34.19
C LYS A 2 -13.84 -57.00 -34.87
N LYS A 3 -14.26 -56.35 -35.96
CA LYS A 3 -13.50 -55.25 -36.57
C LYS A 3 -13.53 -54.09 -35.57
N ILE A 4 -12.49 -53.99 -34.75
CA ILE A 4 -12.26 -52.81 -33.92
C ILE A 4 -11.75 -51.74 -34.89
N THR A 5 -12.65 -50.81 -35.20
CA THR A 5 -12.56 -49.85 -36.31
C THR A 5 -11.58 -48.73 -35.94
N LEU A 6 -10.51 -48.56 -36.71
CA LEU A 6 -9.47 -47.52 -36.53
C LEU A 6 -10.03 -46.08 -36.40
N GLN A 7 -11.25 -45.84 -36.89
CA GLN A 7 -11.98 -44.58 -36.79
C GLN A 7 -12.41 -44.24 -35.35
N ASP A 8 -12.71 -45.27 -34.54
CA ASP A 8 -13.11 -45.13 -33.13
C ASP A 8 -11.92 -44.64 -32.29
N ASN A 9 -10.74 -45.24 -32.52
CA ASN A 9 -9.48 -44.83 -31.88
C ASN A 9 -9.07 -43.41 -32.26
N ARG A 10 -9.35 -42.95 -33.49
CA ARG A 10 -9.05 -41.56 -33.90
C ARG A 10 -9.99 -40.55 -33.23
N LEU A 11 -11.28 -40.86 -33.12
CA LEU A 11 -12.23 -40.00 -32.42
C LEU A 11 -11.91 -39.88 -30.93
N HIS A 12 -11.60 -41.01 -30.26
CA HIS A 12 -11.18 -41.00 -28.85
C HIS A 12 -9.89 -40.20 -28.63
N PHE A 13 -8.90 -40.33 -29.52
CA PHE A 13 -7.65 -39.58 -29.43
C PHE A 13 -7.86 -38.07 -29.62
N THR A 14 -8.72 -37.67 -30.56
CA THR A 14 -9.08 -36.25 -30.76
C THR A 14 -9.82 -35.68 -29.55
N ILE A 15 -10.75 -36.44 -28.94
CA ILE A 15 -11.46 -36.01 -27.73
C ILE A 15 -10.49 -35.82 -26.55
N ILE A 16 -9.53 -36.74 -26.37
CA ILE A 16 -8.51 -36.64 -25.30
C ILE A 16 -7.63 -35.40 -25.51
N LEU A 17 -7.22 -35.09 -26.74
CA LEU A 17 -6.44 -33.89 -27.05
C LEU A 17 -7.21 -32.59 -26.76
N ILE A 18 -8.51 -32.53 -27.10
CA ILE A 18 -9.36 -31.38 -26.78
C ILE A 18 -9.54 -31.24 -25.27
N LEU A 19 -9.70 -32.35 -24.54
CA LEU A 19 -9.83 -32.35 -23.08
C LEU A 19 -8.55 -31.84 -22.40
N ILE A 20 -7.38 -32.24 -22.89
CA ILE A 20 -6.08 -31.77 -22.38
C ILE A 20 -5.89 -30.27 -22.67
N PHE A 21 -6.32 -29.80 -23.85
CA PHE A 21 -6.28 -28.37 -24.19
C PHE A 21 -7.24 -27.53 -23.32
N PHE A 22 -8.45 -28.02 -23.05
CA PHE A 22 -9.39 -27.40 -22.12
C PHE A 22 -8.92 -27.45 -20.65
N LEU A 23 -8.17 -28.49 -20.26
CA LEU A 23 -7.63 -28.62 -18.91
C LEU A 23 -6.42 -27.69 -18.68
N SER A 24 -5.66 -27.38 -19.73
CA SER A 24 -4.50 -26.49 -19.67
C SER A 24 -4.86 -25.00 -19.51
N THR A 25 -6.08 -24.57 -19.84
CA THR A 25 -6.49 -23.16 -19.72
C THR A 25 -6.97 -22.77 -18.32
N ILE A 26 -7.13 -23.74 -17.40
CA ILE A 26 -7.71 -23.51 -16.06
C ILE A 26 -6.64 -23.12 -15.02
N LEU A 27 -5.35 -23.07 -15.40
CA LEU A 27 -4.23 -22.79 -14.50
C LEU A 27 -3.68 -21.36 -14.61
N THR A 28 -4.53 -20.37 -14.92
CA THR A 28 -4.15 -18.97 -14.70
C THR A 28 -4.25 -18.65 -13.21
N SER A 29 -3.12 -18.66 -12.51
CA SER A 29 -3.05 -18.15 -11.14
C SER A 29 -3.44 -16.67 -11.15
N ILE A 30 -4.55 -16.32 -10.50
CA ILE A 30 -4.90 -14.92 -10.25
C ILE A 30 -3.91 -14.43 -9.20
N ALA A 31 -2.91 -13.66 -9.61
CA ALA A 31 -2.07 -12.95 -8.66
C ALA A 31 -2.95 -11.90 -7.98
N SER A 32 -3.28 -12.09 -6.70
CA SER A 32 -3.87 -11.04 -5.88
C SER A 32 -2.77 -10.03 -5.61
N SER A 33 -2.74 -8.96 -6.40
CA SER A 33 -2.01 -7.77 -6.01
C SER A 33 -2.78 -7.10 -4.85
N LYS A 34 -2.08 -6.31 -4.04
CA LYS A 34 -2.64 -5.67 -2.85
C LYS A 34 -2.04 -4.28 -2.73
N THR A 35 -2.87 -3.30 -2.36
CA THR A 35 -2.38 -1.95 -2.05
C THR A 35 -1.30 -2.01 -0.98
N VAL A 36 -0.12 -1.49 -1.29
CA VAL A 36 1.04 -1.46 -0.40
C VAL A 36 1.15 -0.07 0.23
N VAL A 37 1.32 -0.04 1.55
CA VAL A 37 1.66 1.19 2.29
C VAL A 37 3.05 0.99 2.91
N SER A 38 3.96 1.91 2.64
CA SER A 38 5.36 1.77 3.02
C SER A 38 5.96 3.04 3.59
N ILE A 39 7.05 2.88 4.34
CA ILE A 39 7.87 3.96 4.88
C ILE A 39 9.09 4.12 3.99
N SER A 40 9.37 5.35 3.54
CA SER A 40 10.54 5.68 2.72
C SER A 40 11.32 6.87 3.29
N PRO A 41 12.65 6.82 3.35
CA PRO A 41 13.50 5.67 2.99
C PRO A 41 13.36 4.51 4.00
N GLU A 42 13.64 3.28 3.58
CA GLU A 42 13.62 2.10 4.47
C GLU A 42 14.64 2.24 5.62
N LYS A 43 15.81 2.81 5.30
CA LYS A 43 16.90 3.08 6.24
C LYS A 43 17.56 4.40 5.89
N GLN A 44 17.91 5.16 6.91
CA GLN A 44 18.63 6.42 6.76
C GLN A 44 19.62 6.59 7.90
N LEU A 45 20.82 7.08 7.58
CA LEU A 45 21.77 7.57 8.57
C LEU A 45 21.52 9.06 8.79
N VAL A 46 21.36 9.46 10.04
CA VAL A 46 21.08 10.84 10.44
C VAL A 46 21.98 11.18 11.61
N GLU A 47 22.63 12.35 11.57
CA GLU A 47 23.44 12.82 12.68
C GLU A 47 22.57 13.32 13.84
N ARG A 48 23.15 13.39 15.03
CA ARG A 48 22.45 13.91 16.21
C ARG A 48 21.92 15.33 15.97
N ASN A 49 20.73 15.61 16.47
CA ASN A 49 20.05 16.90 16.34
C ASN A 49 19.76 17.35 14.89
N GLN A 50 20.06 16.53 13.88
CA GLN A 50 19.73 16.83 12.49
C GLN A 50 18.26 16.55 12.20
N SER A 51 17.71 17.36 11.29
CA SER A 51 16.37 17.14 10.77
C SER A 51 16.41 16.12 9.64
N PHE A 52 15.39 15.28 9.58
CA PHE A 52 15.24 14.30 8.51
C PHE A 52 13.75 14.12 8.20
N THR A 53 13.47 13.52 7.06
CA THR A 53 12.12 13.36 6.53
C THR A 53 11.84 11.91 6.25
N VAL A 54 10.62 11.49 6.56
CA VAL A 54 10.11 10.15 6.32
C VAL A 54 8.79 10.28 5.57
N ASN A 55 8.70 9.63 4.41
CA ASN A 55 7.51 9.62 3.57
C ASN A 55 6.72 8.33 3.81
N ILE A 56 5.40 8.47 3.89
CA ILE A 56 4.46 7.35 3.88
C ILE A 56 3.90 7.25 2.47
N SER A 57 4.36 6.25 1.73
CA SER A 57 4.00 6.03 0.33
C SER A 57 2.91 4.99 0.19
N ILE A 58 2.06 5.16 -0.81
CA ILE A 58 1.04 4.17 -1.18
C ILE A 58 1.21 3.79 -2.64
N GLU A 59 1.20 2.49 -2.90
CA GLU A 59 1.10 1.90 -4.23
C GLU A 59 -0.26 1.18 -4.31
N PRO A 60 -1.28 1.78 -4.95
CA PRO A 60 -2.60 1.20 -5.05
C PRO A 60 -2.62 -0.01 -5.97
N ASP A 61 -3.35 -1.05 -5.57
CA ASP A 61 -3.76 -2.13 -6.48
C ASP A 61 -5.13 -1.86 -7.13
N ALA A 62 -5.97 -1.10 -6.44
CA ALA A 62 -7.27 -0.63 -6.92
C ALA A 62 -7.38 0.88 -6.71
N PRO A 63 -8.27 1.59 -7.43
CA PRO A 63 -8.47 3.02 -7.22
C PRO A 63 -8.86 3.33 -5.77
N ILE A 64 -8.13 4.25 -5.13
CA ILE A 64 -8.37 4.68 -3.75
C ILE A 64 -8.88 6.12 -3.69
N SER A 65 -9.70 6.41 -2.69
CA SER A 65 -10.24 7.75 -2.40
C SER A 65 -9.78 8.29 -1.03
N GLY A 66 -9.17 7.45 -0.20
CA GLY A 66 -8.77 7.82 1.16
C GLY A 66 -7.82 6.81 1.77
N ALA A 67 -7.06 7.27 2.77
CA ALA A 67 -6.19 6.42 3.56
C ALA A 67 -5.96 7.02 4.94
N GLN A 68 -5.89 6.17 5.96
CA GLN A 68 -5.57 6.49 7.34
C GLN A 68 -4.46 5.58 7.86
N PHE A 69 -3.64 6.09 8.77
CA PHE A 69 -2.71 5.29 9.55
C PHE A 69 -2.36 5.98 10.88
N ASP A 70 -1.80 5.20 11.80
CA ASP A 70 -1.08 5.67 12.97
C ASP A 70 0.43 5.48 12.75
N PHE A 71 1.23 6.43 13.23
CA PHE A 71 2.68 6.42 13.10
C PHE A 71 3.38 6.22 14.44
N ILE A 72 4.13 5.13 14.57
CA ILE A 72 4.89 4.78 15.77
C ILE A 72 6.35 5.17 15.57
N PHE A 73 6.94 5.86 16.54
CA PHE A 73 8.35 6.25 16.54
C PHE A 73 9.01 6.07 17.90
N ASN A 74 10.33 5.87 17.91
CA ASN A 74 11.10 5.83 19.15
C ASN A 74 11.34 7.26 19.68
N LYS A 75 10.51 7.70 20.63
CA LYS A 75 10.60 9.03 21.25
C LYS A 75 11.91 9.33 21.98
N SER A 76 12.67 8.31 22.38
CA SER A 76 13.98 8.49 23.04
C SER A 76 15.08 8.83 22.03
N LEU A 77 14.86 8.57 20.73
CA LEU A 77 15.85 8.75 19.68
C LEU A 77 15.43 9.75 18.61
N ALA A 78 14.16 10.14 18.52
CA ALA A 78 13.70 11.14 17.58
C ALA A 78 12.43 11.86 18.06
N ASN A 79 12.23 13.09 17.56
CA ASN A 79 11.08 13.92 17.83
C ASN A 79 10.34 14.29 16.53
N ILE A 80 9.03 14.45 16.61
CA ILE A 80 8.19 14.93 15.49
C ILE A 80 8.25 16.45 15.43
N LYS A 81 8.49 16.99 14.23
CA LYS A 81 8.39 18.43 13.95
C LYS A 81 7.06 18.78 13.29
N SER A 82 6.69 18.05 12.24
CA SER A 82 5.44 18.26 11.53
C SER A 82 5.06 17.04 10.71
N VAL A 83 3.76 16.94 10.40
CA VAL A 83 3.23 16.00 9.41
C VAL A 83 2.53 16.83 8.36
N GLN A 84 2.91 16.65 7.10
CA GLN A 84 2.38 17.38 5.95
C GLN A 84 1.71 16.43 4.98
N GLU A 85 0.68 16.90 4.31
CA GLU A 85 0.03 16.14 3.24
C GLU A 85 1.00 15.95 2.07
N GLY A 86 1.03 14.73 1.52
CA GLY A 86 1.73 14.45 0.27
C GLY A 86 0.83 14.56 -0.96
N ASN A 87 1.34 14.14 -2.11
CA ASN A 87 0.63 14.25 -3.37
C ASN A 87 -0.35 13.10 -3.66
N MET A 88 -0.48 12.08 -2.79
CA MET A 88 -1.17 10.83 -3.10
C MET A 88 -2.58 11.05 -3.63
N LEU A 89 -3.40 11.85 -2.93
CA LEU A 89 -4.82 12.04 -3.26
C LEU A 89 -5.12 13.37 -3.98
N SER A 90 -4.13 14.26 -4.09
CA SER A 90 -4.25 15.54 -4.78
C SER A 90 -3.77 15.49 -6.25
N GLN A 91 -3.46 14.29 -6.75
CA GLN A 91 -3.12 14.07 -8.15
C GLN A 91 -4.23 14.59 -9.07
N ASN A 92 -3.85 15.09 -10.24
CA ASN A 92 -4.78 15.67 -11.23
C ASN A 92 -5.62 16.85 -10.70
N GLY A 93 -5.16 17.53 -9.65
CA GLY A 93 -5.83 18.70 -9.09
C GLY A 93 -7.05 18.38 -8.22
N ALA A 94 -7.18 17.13 -7.77
CA ALA A 94 -8.21 16.75 -6.81
C ALA A 94 -8.07 17.54 -5.51
N LYS A 95 -9.20 18.03 -4.98
CA LYS A 95 -9.24 18.64 -3.65
C LYS A 95 -9.23 17.54 -2.60
N THR A 96 -8.52 17.78 -1.51
CA THR A 96 -8.37 16.83 -0.42
C THR A 96 -8.74 17.45 0.92
N TYR A 97 -9.03 16.57 1.88
CA TYR A 97 -9.08 16.92 3.29
C TYR A 97 -8.06 16.07 4.03
N PHE A 98 -7.17 16.75 4.76
CA PHE A 98 -6.03 16.15 5.43
C PHE A 98 -6.05 16.45 6.92
N SER A 99 -5.70 15.44 7.72
CA SER A 99 -5.39 15.58 9.13
C SER A 99 -3.95 15.14 9.41
N ASN A 100 -3.20 16.00 10.09
CA ASN A 100 -1.84 15.72 10.56
C ASN A 100 -1.80 14.80 11.80
N GLY A 101 -2.97 14.33 12.25
CA GLY A 101 -3.11 13.44 13.39
C GLY A 101 -2.93 14.13 14.74
N THR A 102 -3.02 13.33 15.81
CA THR A 102 -2.84 13.75 17.20
C THR A 102 -1.57 13.11 17.77
N VAL A 103 -0.62 13.93 18.20
CA VAL A 103 0.65 13.45 18.76
C VAL A 103 0.46 13.05 20.23
N ASP A 104 0.78 11.80 20.53
CA ASP A 104 0.96 11.28 21.89
C ASP A 104 2.47 11.14 22.18
N SER A 105 3.04 12.23 22.71
CA SER A 105 4.46 12.30 23.10
C SER A 105 4.82 11.35 24.23
N SER A 106 3.83 10.85 24.98
CA SER A 106 4.08 9.93 26.10
C SER A 106 4.40 8.52 25.59
N THR A 107 3.78 8.10 24.48
CA THR A 107 3.96 6.75 23.91
C THR A 107 4.82 6.71 22.64
N GLY A 108 5.14 7.86 22.03
CA GLY A 108 5.84 7.87 20.74
C GLY A 108 4.92 7.47 19.59
N LEU A 109 3.71 8.03 19.58
CA LEU A 109 2.67 7.68 18.62
C LEU A 109 2.02 8.95 18.05
N ILE A 110 1.73 8.97 16.76
CA ILE A 110 0.81 9.91 16.14
C ILE A 110 -0.42 9.13 15.70
N LYS A 111 -1.59 9.48 16.23
CA LYS A 111 -2.86 8.81 15.91
C LYS A 111 -3.61 9.54 14.81
N HIS A 112 -4.32 8.79 13.98
CA HIS A 112 -5.29 9.28 13.01
C HIS A 112 -4.70 10.29 12.01
N ILE A 113 -3.55 9.96 11.41
CA ILE A 113 -3.12 10.68 10.21
C ILE A 113 -3.96 10.16 9.05
N TYR A 114 -4.63 11.04 8.30
CA TYR A 114 -5.39 10.63 7.14
C TYR A 114 -5.47 11.71 6.07
N SER A 115 -5.67 11.27 4.83
CA SER A 115 -6.12 12.12 3.72
C SER A 115 -7.30 11.45 3.04
N SER A 116 -8.21 12.26 2.52
CA SER A 116 -9.33 11.82 1.68
C SER A 116 -9.58 12.81 0.56
N VAL A 117 -10.01 12.32 -0.60
CA VAL A 117 -10.48 13.18 -1.70
C VAL A 117 -11.83 13.80 -1.33
N LEU A 118 -12.02 15.06 -1.68
CA LEU A 118 -13.31 15.74 -1.61
C LEU A 118 -14.03 15.55 -2.95
N GLY A 119 -15.09 14.75 -2.96
CA GLY A 119 -15.89 14.44 -4.15
C GLY A 119 -15.80 12.96 -4.54
N ASN A 120 -15.85 12.67 -5.84
CA ASN A 120 -15.92 11.32 -6.40
C ASN A 120 -14.64 10.90 -7.15
N SER A 121 -13.55 11.63 -6.98
CA SER A 121 -12.26 11.28 -7.57
C SER A 121 -11.65 10.04 -6.89
N SER A 122 -10.75 9.36 -7.59
CA SER A 122 -9.92 8.30 -7.04
C SER A 122 -8.58 8.26 -7.77
N VAL A 123 -7.56 7.69 -7.13
CA VAL A 123 -6.22 7.57 -7.68
C VAL A 123 -5.77 6.11 -7.71
N SER A 124 -5.09 5.72 -8.79
CA SER A 124 -4.49 4.38 -8.93
C SER A 124 -2.97 4.44 -9.08
N SER A 125 -2.40 5.65 -9.23
CA SER A 125 -0.97 5.83 -9.38
C SER A 125 -0.29 5.93 -8.01
N PRO A 126 0.93 5.39 -7.84
CA PRO A 126 1.69 5.52 -6.61
C PRO A 126 1.97 6.98 -6.24
N GLY A 127 2.07 7.25 -4.94
CA GLY A 127 2.33 8.59 -4.43
C GLY A 127 2.62 8.62 -2.93
N ILE A 128 2.89 9.82 -2.41
CA ILE A 128 3.17 10.05 -0.99
C ILE A 128 1.89 10.51 -0.32
N LEU A 129 1.39 9.76 0.66
CA LEU A 129 0.23 10.14 1.45
C LEU A 129 0.57 11.25 2.45
N ALA A 130 1.70 11.09 3.15
CA ALA A 130 2.14 12.04 4.16
C ALA A 130 3.66 12.10 4.24
N THR A 131 4.15 13.29 4.56
CA THR A 131 5.57 13.59 4.79
C THR A 131 5.75 13.99 6.25
N ILE A 132 6.48 13.17 6.99
CA ILE A 132 6.75 13.35 8.41
C ILE A 132 8.15 13.95 8.56
N ASN A 133 8.21 15.18 9.06
CA ASN A 133 9.46 15.84 9.40
C ASN A 133 9.81 15.54 10.85
N MET A 134 11.02 15.05 11.05
CA MET A 134 11.53 14.61 12.34
C MET A 134 12.86 15.26 12.67
N THR A 135 13.30 15.13 13.91
CA THR A 135 14.64 15.52 14.34
C THR A 135 15.23 14.42 15.20
N ALA A 136 16.44 14.02 14.86
CA ALA A 136 17.18 13.02 15.63
C ALA A 136 17.51 13.58 17.01
N GLY A 137 17.43 12.73 18.03
CA GLY A 137 17.82 13.09 19.39
C GLY A 137 19.34 13.25 19.53
N SER A 138 19.76 13.49 20.77
CA SER A 138 21.18 13.58 21.16
C SER A 138 21.83 12.22 21.40
N SER A 139 21.03 11.16 21.54
CA SER A 139 21.49 9.79 21.77
C SER A 139 21.72 9.04 20.46
N THR A 140 22.68 8.12 20.45
CA THR A 140 22.91 7.18 19.33
C THR A 140 22.06 5.93 19.48
N GLY A 141 21.62 5.39 18.35
CA GLY A 141 20.91 4.12 18.29
C GLY A 141 20.14 3.97 16.99
N VAL A 142 19.36 2.91 16.89
CA VAL A 142 18.44 2.68 15.77
C VAL A 142 17.03 3.04 16.20
N ALA A 143 16.49 4.13 15.64
CA ALA A 143 15.09 4.50 15.83
C ALA A 143 14.22 3.68 14.86
N LYS A 144 13.49 2.68 15.38
CA LYS A 144 12.51 1.95 14.59
C LYS A 144 11.25 2.80 14.39
N LEU A 145 10.75 2.82 13.17
CA LEU A 145 9.51 3.47 12.77
C LEU A 145 8.54 2.39 12.30
N ASN A 146 7.25 2.54 12.60
CA ASN A 146 6.26 1.56 12.18
C ASN A 146 4.91 2.23 11.89
N LEU A 147 4.10 1.54 11.08
CA LEU A 147 2.72 1.90 10.83
C LEU A 147 1.80 0.94 11.58
N SER A 148 0.67 1.45 12.06
CA SER A 148 -0.41 0.66 12.62
C SER A 148 -1.76 1.26 12.22
N ASN A 149 -2.85 0.51 12.42
CA ASN A 149 -4.21 0.96 12.11
C ASN A 149 -4.35 1.55 10.69
N VAL A 150 -3.68 0.90 9.73
CA VAL A 150 -3.72 1.29 8.32
C VAL A 150 -5.07 0.90 7.74
N VAL A 151 -5.80 1.88 7.22
CA VAL A 151 -7.09 1.70 6.55
C VAL A 151 -7.03 2.39 5.20
N ILE A 152 -7.44 1.69 4.15
CA ILE A 152 -7.54 2.24 2.80
C ILE A 152 -9.02 2.27 2.40
N SER A 153 -9.42 3.37 1.78
CA SER A 153 -10.74 3.52 1.19
C SER A 153 -10.63 3.51 -0.33
N GLY A 154 -11.36 2.63 -0.99
CA GLY A 154 -11.58 2.58 -2.42
C GLY A 154 -12.52 3.66 -2.94
N SER A 155 -12.90 3.54 -4.21
CA SER A 155 -13.85 4.46 -4.84
C SER A 155 -15.18 4.54 -4.07
N GLY A 156 -15.69 5.76 -3.93
CA GLY A 156 -16.91 6.03 -3.17
C GLY A 156 -16.78 5.83 -1.65
N SER A 157 -15.56 5.86 -1.10
CA SER A 157 -15.29 5.71 0.34
C SER A 157 -15.61 4.32 0.93
N ASN A 158 -15.68 3.29 0.09
CA ASN A 158 -15.80 1.91 0.54
C ASN A 158 -14.44 1.38 1.04
N PRO A 159 -14.35 0.52 2.06
CA PRO A 159 -13.08 -0.10 2.43
C PRO A 159 -12.55 -1.00 1.31
N VAL A 160 -11.21 -1.01 1.09
CA VAL A 160 -10.51 -1.87 0.11
C VAL A 160 -9.38 -2.66 0.73
#